data_AF-A0A1J4WC74-F1
#
_entry.id   AF-A0A1J4WC74-F1
#
_cell.length_a   1.000
_cell.length_b   1.000
_cell.length_c   1.000
_cell.angle_alpha   90.00
_cell.angle_beta   90.00
_cell.angle_gamma   90.00
#
_symmetry.space_group_name_H-M   'P 1'
#
loop_
_entity.id
_entity.type
_entity.pdbx_description
1 polymer ?
#
loop_
_entity_poly.entity_id
_entity_poly.type
_entity_poly.pdbx_seq_one_letter_code
_entity_poly.pdbx_strand_id
1 'polypeptide(L)'
;MAQFYLIPSWFFGFGLILEVLFGIITLAVAAYSFLVYKYCLEREFKLFGFGFLALAFSYFSWAFVSWYIPFKIGDVQEIVSLDGFSGLIGIGVYAHAFLFLIGLTTLTYLTFDIKGKRNYGLLLSLVLILLVFAEQKIVAFYFTSALLMLYVLFYYGRGYVDGEGPKNPFLLLAFFFLFLGSVDFTLSAVNHVHYVVGHVFYLIGYGFILVNFVVMLKPIRRGDERREKDGKKER
;
A
#
# COMPACT_ATOMS: atom_id res chain seq x y z
N MET A 1 23.58 16.29 5.35
CA MET A 1 23.60 15.11 4.46
C MET A 1 22.52 14.16 4.93
N ALA A 2 21.51 13.86 4.11
CA ALA A 2 20.46 12.92 4.49
C ALA A 2 21.01 11.49 4.38
N GLN A 3 21.26 10.84 5.52
CA GLN A 3 21.52 9.40 5.52
C GLN A 3 20.21 8.72 5.10
N PHE A 4 20.15 8.27 3.84
CA PHE A 4 19.13 7.32 3.42
C PHE A 4 19.27 6.09 4.31
N TYR A 5 18.17 5.73 4.98
CA TYR A 5 17.92 4.57 5.84
C TYR A 5 19.11 3.69 6.24
N LEU A 6 19.14 3.35 7.51
CA LEU A 6 19.92 2.21 7.98
C LEU A 6 19.21 0.91 7.52
N ILE A 7 19.36 0.55 6.25
CA ILE A 7 18.95 -0.77 5.76
C ILE A 7 20.10 -1.74 6.06
N PRO A 8 19.86 -2.84 6.80
CA PRO A 8 20.88 -3.84 7.00
C PRO A 8 21.32 -4.41 5.66
N SER A 9 22.63 -4.45 5.40
CA SER A 9 23.17 -4.93 4.11
C SER A 9 22.69 -6.33 3.74
N TRP A 10 22.55 -7.23 4.74
CA TRP A 10 22.05 -8.59 4.56
C TRP A 10 20.56 -8.64 4.15
N PHE A 11 19.77 -7.62 4.47
CA PHE A 11 18.33 -7.57 4.19
C PHE A 11 18.01 -6.84 2.88
N PHE A 12 18.95 -6.09 2.31
CA PHE A 12 18.73 -5.26 1.12
C PHE A 12 18.08 -6.04 -0.04
N GLY A 13 18.60 -7.22 -0.37
CA GLY A 13 18.05 -8.07 -1.44
C GLY A 13 16.67 -8.64 -1.11
N PHE A 14 16.43 -9.03 0.14
CA PHE A 14 15.12 -9.51 0.59
C PHE A 14 14.08 -8.40 0.58
N GLY A 15 14.45 -7.19 0.98
CA GLY A 15 13.61 -6.00 0.89
C GLY A 15 13.10 -5.80 -0.54
N LEU A 16 13.99 -5.79 -1.54
CA LEU A 16 13.59 -5.66 -2.95
C LEU A 16 12.55 -6.73 -3.38
N ILE A 17 12.76 -7.99 -3.02
CA ILE A 17 11.84 -9.09 -3.35
C ILE A 17 10.47 -8.86 -2.68
N LEU A 18 10.46 -8.44 -1.42
CA LEU A 18 9.24 -8.15 -0.68
C LEU A 18 8.46 -6.98 -1.30
N GLU A 19 9.15 -5.92 -1.72
CA GLU A 19 8.50 -4.76 -2.34
C GLU A 19 7.83 -5.13 -3.67
N VAL A 20 8.50 -5.95 -4.49
CA VAL A 20 7.89 -6.50 -5.71
C VAL A 20 6.67 -7.37 -5.37
N LEU A 21 6.78 -8.22 -4.35
CA LEU A 21 5.68 -9.08 -3.90
C LEU A 21 4.48 -8.24 -3.41
N PHE A 22 4.70 -7.20 -2.61
CA PHE A 22 3.65 -6.29 -2.16
C PHE A 22 3.00 -5.55 -3.33
N GLY A 23 3.79 -5.12 -4.31
CA GLY A 23 3.30 -4.54 -5.56
C GLY A 23 2.39 -5.51 -6.34
N ILE A 24 2.75 -6.78 -6.45
CA ILE A 24 1.92 -7.80 -7.12
C ILE A 24 0.62 -8.06 -6.36
N ILE A 25 0.68 -8.22 -5.03
CA ILE A 25 -0.52 -8.47 -4.20
C ILE A 25 -1.49 -7.29 -4.32
N THR A 26 -1.00 -6.06 -4.18
CA THR A 26 -1.83 -4.85 -4.30
C THR A 26 -2.39 -4.67 -5.71
N LEU A 27 -1.63 -4.99 -6.76
CA LEU A 27 -2.12 -4.98 -8.13
C LEU A 27 -3.23 -6.01 -8.36
N ALA A 28 -3.11 -7.22 -7.81
CA ALA A 28 -4.15 -8.24 -7.90
C ALA A 28 -5.45 -7.79 -7.23
N VAL A 29 -5.36 -7.20 -6.05
CA VAL A 29 -6.50 -6.61 -5.32
C VAL A 29 -7.14 -5.47 -6.12
N ALA A 30 -6.32 -4.59 -6.72
CA ALA A 30 -6.80 -3.50 -7.56
C ALA A 30 -7.56 -4.01 -8.79
N ALA A 31 -6.97 -4.95 -9.54
CA ALA A 31 -7.58 -5.55 -10.73
C ALA A 31 -8.93 -6.19 -10.41
N TYR A 32 -9.02 -6.88 -9.28
CA TYR A 32 -10.29 -7.47 -8.85
C TYR A 32 -11.31 -6.43 -8.42
N SER A 33 -10.92 -5.40 -7.68
CA SER A 33 -11.87 -4.37 -7.29
C SER A 33 -12.50 -3.69 -8.51
N PHE A 34 -11.71 -3.51 -9.59
CA PHE A 34 -12.24 -3.05 -10.87
C PHE A 34 -13.15 -4.08 -11.56
N LEU A 35 -12.85 -5.37 -11.42
CA LEU A 35 -13.74 -6.44 -11.90
C LEU A 35 -15.09 -6.39 -11.19
N VAL A 36 -15.10 -6.38 -9.84
CA VAL A 36 -16.32 -6.26 -9.02
C VAL A 36 -17.09 -4.99 -9.36
N TYR A 37 -16.40 -3.87 -9.54
CA TYR A 37 -17.01 -2.62 -9.99
C TYR A 37 -17.79 -2.78 -11.30
N LYS A 38 -17.29 -3.55 -12.28
CA LYS A 38 -18.02 -3.77 -13.53
C LYS A 38 -19.33 -4.53 -13.33
N TYR A 39 -19.43 -5.36 -12.29
CA TYR A 39 -20.64 -6.12 -11.97
C TYR A 39 -21.62 -5.35 -11.09
N CYS A 40 -21.12 -4.67 -10.05
CA CYS A 40 -21.97 -3.97 -9.08
C CYS A 40 -22.27 -2.51 -9.48
N LEU A 41 -21.43 -1.90 -10.32
CA LEU A 41 -21.48 -0.47 -10.70
C LEU A 41 -21.40 0.51 -9.51
N GLU A 42 -20.98 0.05 -8.33
CA GLU A 42 -20.82 0.88 -7.13
C GLU A 42 -19.47 1.61 -7.12
N ARG A 43 -19.51 2.92 -6.89
CA ARG A 43 -18.34 3.81 -7.00
C ARG A 43 -17.24 3.46 -6.00
N GLU A 44 -17.62 2.87 -4.87
CA GLU A 44 -16.79 2.47 -3.74
C GLU A 44 -15.74 1.44 -4.19
N PHE A 45 -16.14 0.40 -4.94
CA PHE A 45 -15.21 -0.58 -5.49
C PHE A 45 -14.25 0.03 -6.52
N LYS A 46 -14.70 1.01 -7.30
CA LYS A 46 -13.82 1.71 -8.25
C LYS A 46 -12.73 2.49 -7.51
N LEU A 47 -13.11 3.25 -6.48
CA LEU A 47 -12.15 4.02 -5.67
C LEU A 47 -11.22 3.10 -4.88
N PHE A 48 -11.73 1.99 -4.33
CA PHE A 48 -10.92 0.99 -3.64
C PHE A 48 -9.85 0.42 -4.58
N GLY A 49 -10.24 0.09 -5.82
CA GLY A 49 -9.32 -0.33 -6.87
C GLY A 49 -8.26 0.71 -7.20
N PHE A 50 -8.62 2.00 -7.30
CA PHE A 50 -7.65 3.08 -7.51
C PHE A 50 -6.68 3.24 -6.33
N GLY A 51 -7.16 3.10 -5.09
CA GLY A 51 -6.31 3.14 -3.90
C GLY A 51 -5.23 2.06 -3.95
N PHE A 52 -5.62 0.80 -4.18
CA PHE A 52 -4.68 -0.32 -4.31
C PHE A 52 -3.77 -0.22 -5.55
N LEU A 53 -4.26 0.34 -6.67
CA LEU A 53 -3.44 0.56 -7.86
C LEU A 53 -2.32 1.58 -7.60
N ALA A 54 -2.64 2.66 -6.87
CA ALA A 54 -1.64 3.65 -6.48
C ALA A 54 -0.59 3.05 -5.53
N LEU A 55 -1.02 2.22 -4.56
CA LEU A 55 -0.09 1.45 -3.70
C LEU A 55 0.81 0.52 -4.53
N ALA A 56 0.27 -0.20 -5.51
CA ALA A 56 1.05 -1.09 -6.37
C ALA A 56 2.14 -0.34 -7.14
N PHE A 57 1.80 0.78 -7.77
CA PHE A 57 2.80 1.60 -8.49
C PHE A 57 3.80 2.24 -7.55
N SER A 58 3.39 2.59 -6.32
CA SER A 58 4.31 3.05 -5.29
C SER A 58 5.37 1.98 -4.97
N TYR A 59 4.95 0.73 -4.77
CA TYR A 59 5.86 -0.38 -4.50
C TYR A 59 6.81 -0.66 -5.66
N PHE A 60 6.30 -0.67 -6.91
CA PHE A 60 7.17 -0.83 -8.07
C PHE A 60 8.16 0.32 -8.25
N SER A 61 7.76 1.55 -7.92
CA SER A 61 8.67 2.71 -7.94
C SER A 61 9.82 2.53 -6.96
N TRP A 62 9.53 2.07 -5.73
CA TRP A 62 10.57 1.81 -4.73
C TRP A 62 11.44 0.60 -5.05
N ALA A 63 10.85 -0.48 -5.58
CA ALA A 63 11.59 -1.63 -6.08
C ALA A 63 12.55 -1.23 -7.21
N PHE A 64 12.12 -0.37 -8.13
CA PHE A 64 12.97 0.16 -9.19
C PHE A 64 14.16 0.96 -8.63
N VAL A 65 13.92 1.87 -7.67
CA VAL A 65 14.99 2.61 -7.00
C VAL A 65 15.97 1.67 -6.29
N SER A 66 15.44 0.70 -5.54
CA SER A 66 16.24 -0.27 -4.78
C SER A 66 17.06 -1.17 -5.70
N TRP A 67 16.50 -1.57 -6.84
CA TRP A 67 17.23 -2.32 -7.86
C TRP A 67 18.34 -1.50 -8.52
N TYR A 68 18.12 -0.20 -8.75
CA TYR A 68 19.09 0.67 -9.42
C TYR A 68 20.35 0.97 -8.59
N ILE A 69 20.23 1.05 -7.25
CA ILE A 69 21.32 1.46 -6.35
C ILE A 69 22.56 0.54 -6.44
N PRO A 70 22.47 -0.80 -6.34
CA PRO A 70 23.65 -1.68 -6.37
C PRO A 70 24.45 -1.64 -7.67
N PHE A 71 23.77 -1.49 -8.83
CA PHE A 71 24.44 -1.45 -10.14
C PHE A 71 25.40 -0.27 -10.29
N LYS A 72 25.25 0.78 -9.47
CA LYS A 72 26.13 1.95 -9.52
C LYS A 72 27.28 1.90 -8.53
N ILE A 73 27.21 1.03 -7.52
CA ILE A 73 28.27 0.86 -6.52
C ILE A 73 29.30 -0.19 -7.01
N GLY A 74 28.93 -1.06 -7.94
CA GLY A 74 29.73 -2.21 -8.36
C GLY A 74 31.00 -1.93 -9.18
N ASP A 75 31.16 -0.75 -9.79
CA ASP A 75 32.23 -0.52 -10.77
C ASP A 75 33.37 0.41 -10.33
N VAL A 76 33.26 1.13 -9.21
CA VAL A 76 34.33 2.04 -8.79
C VAL A 76 34.48 2.06 -7.27
N GLN A 77 35.65 1.66 -6.77
CA GLN A 77 36.09 1.93 -5.38
C GLN A 77 36.34 3.43 -5.13
N GLU A 78 36.14 4.29 -6.13
CA GLU A 78 36.13 5.73 -5.92
C GLU A 78 34.85 6.10 -5.19
N ILE A 79 35.02 6.98 -4.21
CA ILE A 79 33.96 7.62 -3.45
C ILE A 79 33.04 8.33 -4.46
N VAL A 80 32.03 7.62 -4.95
CA VAL A 80 31.05 8.16 -5.89
C VAL A 80 30.30 9.25 -5.12
N SER A 81 30.63 10.49 -5.43
CA SER A 81 29.90 11.65 -4.95
C SER A 81 28.46 11.55 -5.47
N LEU A 82 27.51 11.43 -4.54
CA LEU A 82 26.08 11.25 -4.81
C LEU A 82 25.42 12.45 -5.53
N ASP A 83 26.17 13.52 -5.82
CA ASP A 83 25.63 14.76 -6.38
C ASP A 83 25.00 14.58 -7.77
N GLY A 84 25.60 13.73 -8.64
CA GLY A 84 25.07 13.48 -9.99
C GLY A 84 23.93 12.44 -10.06
N PHE A 85 23.85 11.53 -9.09
CA PHE A 85 22.86 10.45 -9.05
C PHE A 85 21.58 10.81 -8.28
N SER A 86 21.58 11.98 -7.63
CA SER A 86 20.51 12.47 -6.78
C SER A 86 19.16 12.61 -7.50
N GLY A 87 19.16 12.92 -8.80
CA GLY A 87 17.93 13.22 -9.56
C GLY A 87 16.99 12.03 -9.72
N LEU A 88 17.45 10.92 -10.32
CA LEU A 88 16.60 9.76 -10.61
C LEU A 88 16.16 9.04 -9.33
N ILE A 89 17.08 8.87 -8.37
CA ILE A 89 16.79 8.28 -7.06
C ILE A 89 15.76 9.16 -6.34
N GLY A 90 15.98 10.48 -6.33
CA GLY A 90 15.05 11.45 -5.76
C GLY A 90 13.65 11.32 -6.37
N ILE A 91 13.54 11.36 -7.70
CA ILE A 91 12.26 11.20 -8.40
C ILE A 91 11.56 9.91 -8.01
N GLY A 92 12.27 8.78 -7.98
CA GLY A 92 11.68 7.48 -7.62
C GLY A 92 11.21 7.42 -6.16
N VAL A 93 11.98 7.98 -5.22
CA VAL A 93 11.60 8.07 -3.80
C VAL A 93 10.36 8.94 -3.62
N TYR A 94 10.31 10.11 -4.27
CA TYR A 94 9.13 10.97 -4.24
C TYR A 94 7.93 10.29 -4.89
N ALA A 95 8.09 9.66 -6.06
CA ALA A 95 7.03 8.93 -6.73
C ALA A 95 6.45 7.84 -5.81
N HIS A 96 7.30 7.06 -5.14
CA HIS A 96 6.88 6.10 -4.11
C HIS A 96 6.03 6.78 -3.03
N ALA A 97 6.54 7.82 -2.36
CA ALA A 97 5.84 8.48 -1.26
C ALA A 97 4.49 9.11 -1.68
N PHE A 98 4.46 9.83 -2.81
CA PHE A 98 3.25 10.45 -3.34
C PHE A 98 2.19 9.41 -3.70
N LEU A 99 2.57 8.37 -4.45
CA LEU A 99 1.65 7.30 -4.86
C LEU A 99 1.13 6.51 -3.66
N PHE A 100 2.00 6.26 -2.66
CA PHE A 100 1.61 5.55 -1.45
C PHE A 100 0.56 6.33 -0.66
N LEU A 101 0.82 7.63 -0.43
CA LEU A 101 -0.11 8.51 0.29
C LEU A 101 -1.41 8.72 -0.47
N ILE A 102 -1.38 8.83 -1.81
CA ILE A 102 -2.61 8.85 -2.63
C ILE A 102 -3.42 7.57 -2.39
N GLY A 103 -2.75 6.40 -2.39
CA GLY A 103 -3.35 5.11 -2.14
C GLY A 103 -4.02 5.04 -0.77
N LEU A 104 -3.25 5.31 0.30
CA LEU A 104 -3.77 5.30 1.68
C LEU A 104 -4.85 6.35 1.93
N THR A 105 -4.70 7.54 1.36
CA THR A 105 -5.72 8.60 1.49
C THR A 105 -7.02 8.20 0.81
N THR A 106 -6.94 7.51 -0.34
CA THR A 106 -8.13 6.98 -1.03
C THR A 106 -8.83 5.92 -0.19
N LEU A 107 -8.07 4.99 0.41
CA LEU A 107 -8.62 3.97 1.30
C LEU A 107 -9.25 4.59 2.55
N THR A 108 -8.58 5.58 3.16
CA THR A 108 -9.10 6.33 4.32
C THR A 108 -10.36 7.11 3.95
N TYR A 109 -10.39 7.76 2.78
CA TYR A 109 -11.58 8.46 2.28
C TYR A 109 -12.78 7.51 2.14
N LEU A 110 -12.57 6.26 1.75
CA LEU A 110 -13.66 5.27 1.66
C LEU A 110 -14.19 4.84 3.02
N THR A 111 -13.38 4.95 4.08
CA THR A 111 -13.83 4.70 5.45
C THR A 111 -14.61 5.87 6.04
N PHE A 112 -14.45 7.08 5.49
CA PHE A 112 -15.34 8.19 5.83
C PHE A 112 -16.68 7.99 5.12
N ASP A 113 -17.78 7.96 5.86
CA ASP A 113 -19.15 7.98 5.30
C ASP A 113 -19.53 9.37 4.71
N ILE A 114 -18.53 10.10 4.25
CA ILE A 114 -18.67 11.47 3.75
C ILE A 114 -18.61 11.45 2.23
N LYS A 115 -19.76 11.69 1.60
CA LYS A 115 -19.86 11.76 0.13
C LYS A 115 -19.42 13.14 -0.37
N GLY A 116 -18.38 13.19 -1.22
CA GLY A 116 -18.06 14.40 -1.97
C GLY A 116 -16.65 14.47 -2.52
N LYS A 117 -16.49 14.82 -3.81
CA LYS A 117 -15.18 15.01 -4.44
C LYS A 117 -14.35 16.13 -3.78
N ARG A 118 -15.03 17.13 -3.20
CA ARG A 118 -14.39 18.25 -2.47
C ARG A 118 -13.66 17.76 -1.23
N ASN A 119 -14.28 16.86 -0.45
CA ASN A 119 -13.70 16.33 0.79
C ASN A 119 -12.51 15.42 0.50
N TYR A 120 -12.62 14.60 -0.56
CA TYR A 120 -11.47 13.83 -1.06
C TYR A 120 -10.31 14.75 -1.47
N GLY A 121 -10.58 15.79 -2.26
CA GLY A 121 -9.56 16.74 -2.71
C GLY A 121 -8.90 17.49 -1.56
N LEU A 122 -9.68 17.89 -0.54
CA LEU A 122 -9.17 18.52 0.68
C LEU A 122 -8.26 17.59 1.47
N LEU A 123 -8.69 16.35 1.71
CA LEU A 123 -7.90 15.36 2.45
C LEU A 123 -6.59 15.06 1.73
N LEU A 124 -6.66 14.85 0.41
CA LEU A 124 -5.49 14.59 -0.42
C LEU A 124 -4.54 15.79 -0.45
N SER A 125 -5.05 17.00 -0.66
CA SER A 125 -4.18 18.19 -0.68
C SER A 125 -3.49 18.41 0.66
N LEU A 126 -4.18 18.20 1.78
CA LEU A 126 -3.62 18.35 3.12
C LEU A 126 -2.47 17.36 3.35
N VAL A 127 -2.67 16.08 3.03
CA VAL A 127 -1.65 15.03 3.17
C VAL A 127 -0.43 15.34 2.29
N LEU A 128 -0.64 15.80 1.05
CA LEU A 128 0.46 16.11 0.14
C LEU A 128 1.21 17.39 0.52
N ILE A 129 0.51 18.44 0.96
CA ILE A 129 1.13 19.68 1.48
C ILE A 129 2.01 19.35 2.68
N LEU A 130 1.52 18.53 3.62
CA LEU A 130 2.30 18.10 4.78
C LEU A 130 3.62 17.45 4.36
N LEU A 131 3.60 16.55 3.36
CA LEU A 131 4.82 15.92 2.86
C LEU A 131 5.79 16.90 2.19
N VAL A 132 5.28 17.84 1.38
CA VAL A 132 6.10 18.80 0.64
C VAL A 132 6.82 19.77 1.57
N PHE A 133 6.12 20.27 2.59
CA PHE A 133 6.64 21.28 3.52
C PHE A 133 7.38 20.68 4.73
N ALA A 134 7.37 19.36 4.91
CA ALA A 134 8.12 18.72 5.99
C ALA A 134 9.63 18.88 5.83
N GLU A 135 10.30 19.29 6.92
CA GLU A 135 11.77 19.29 6.99
C GLU A 135 12.32 17.87 6.82
N GLN A 136 11.77 16.92 7.57
CA GLN A 136 12.12 15.49 7.52
C GLN A 136 11.05 14.70 6.76
N LYS A 137 11.13 14.74 5.42
CA LYS A 137 10.12 14.17 4.52
C LYS A 137 9.85 12.67 4.74
N ILE A 138 10.90 11.88 5.01
CA ILE A 138 10.78 10.44 5.28
C ILE A 138 9.98 10.17 6.56
N VAL A 139 10.31 10.89 7.64
CA VAL A 139 9.60 10.75 8.93
C VAL A 139 8.14 11.19 8.76
N ALA A 140 7.91 12.32 8.09
CA ALA A 140 6.57 12.81 7.80
C ALA A 140 5.75 11.81 6.96
N PHE A 141 6.36 11.17 5.96
CA PHE A 141 5.74 10.16 5.13
C PHE A 141 5.24 8.96 5.95
N TYR A 142 6.09 8.32 6.75
CA TYR A 142 5.68 7.16 7.54
C TYR A 142 4.73 7.51 8.67
N PHE A 143 4.96 8.63 9.36
CA PHE A 143 4.08 9.08 10.42
C PHE A 143 2.67 9.33 9.88
N THR A 144 2.55 10.00 8.73
CA THR A 144 1.27 10.23 8.07
C THR A 144 0.63 8.93 7.60
N SER A 145 1.42 8.00 7.06
CA SER A 145 0.95 6.66 6.67
C SER A 145 0.40 5.89 7.87
N ALA A 146 1.11 5.90 9.00
CA ALA A 146 0.67 5.26 10.25
C ALA A 146 -0.63 5.88 10.79
N LEU A 147 -0.78 7.21 10.71
CA LEU A 147 -1.99 7.91 11.15
C LEU A 147 -3.20 7.56 10.26
N LEU A 148 -3.03 7.58 8.93
CA LEU A 148 -4.08 7.16 7.99
C LEU A 148 -4.48 5.70 8.23
N MET A 149 -3.50 4.82 8.41
CA MET A 149 -3.73 3.40 8.71
C MET A 149 -4.43 3.19 10.06
N LEU A 150 -4.09 3.97 11.09
CA LEU A 150 -4.78 3.94 12.38
C LEU A 150 -6.26 4.29 12.23
N TYR A 151 -6.59 5.27 11.39
CA TYR A 151 -7.98 5.64 11.12
C TYR A 151 -8.74 4.50 10.44
N VAL A 152 -8.14 3.89 9.41
CA VAL A 152 -8.71 2.72 8.73
C VAL A 152 -8.93 1.57 9.72
N LEU A 153 -7.93 1.27 10.56
CA LEU A 153 -8.01 0.26 11.59
C LEU A 153 -9.16 0.53 12.59
N PHE A 154 -9.29 1.77 13.06
CA PHE A 154 -10.35 2.16 14.00
C PHE A 154 -11.74 1.99 13.38
N TYR A 155 -11.92 2.38 12.11
CA TYR A 155 -13.18 2.21 11.39
C TYR A 155 -13.59 0.73 11.32
N TYR A 156 -12.69 -0.14 10.88
CA TYR A 156 -12.97 -1.58 10.80
C TYR A 156 -13.12 -2.23 12.18
N GLY A 157 -12.36 -1.77 13.18
CA GLY A 157 -12.46 -2.24 14.56
C GLY A 157 -13.81 -1.92 15.18
N ARG A 158 -14.28 -0.68 15.00
CA ARG A 158 -15.61 -0.25 15.44
C ARG A 158 -16.70 -1.06 14.75
N GLY A 159 -16.61 -1.22 13.42
CA GLY A 159 -17.56 -2.02 12.65
C GLY A 159 -17.65 -3.50 13.11
N TYR A 160 -16.54 -4.06 13.60
CA TYR A 160 -16.50 -5.41 14.15
C TYR A 160 -17.17 -5.52 15.54
N VAL A 161 -16.95 -4.53 16.41
CA VAL A 161 -17.50 -4.50 17.78
C VAL A 161 -18.99 -4.16 17.78
N ASP A 162 -19.38 -3.12 17.06
CA ASP A 162 -20.77 -2.61 17.04
C ASP A 162 -21.69 -3.54 16.22
N GLY A 163 -21.13 -4.46 15.42
CA GLY A 163 -21.88 -5.38 14.57
C GLY A 163 -22.51 -4.74 13.33
N GLU A 164 -22.35 -3.43 13.16
CA GLU A 164 -22.86 -2.61 12.05
C GLU A 164 -21.92 -2.54 10.83
N GLY A 165 -20.73 -3.16 10.91
CA GLY A 165 -19.73 -3.11 9.84
C GLY A 165 -19.45 -4.45 9.13
N PRO A 166 -18.53 -4.46 8.14
CA PRO A 166 -18.10 -5.68 7.48
C PRO A 166 -17.45 -6.61 8.50
N LYS A 167 -18.13 -7.73 8.81
CA LYS A 167 -17.69 -8.79 9.74
C LYS A 167 -16.56 -9.64 9.14
N ASN A 168 -15.50 -8.96 8.72
CA ASN A 168 -14.40 -9.57 8.01
C ASN A 168 -13.14 -9.53 8.89
N PRO A 169 -12.95 -10.53 9.78
CA PRO A 169 -11.85 -10.54 10.73
C PRO A 169 -10.48 -10.53 10.04
N PHE A 170 -10.38 -11.09 8.83
CA PHE A 170 -9.14 -11.07 8.06
C PHE A 170 -8.73 -9.66 7.65
N LEU A 171 -9.70 -8.82 7.27
CA LEU A 171 -9.40 -7.45 6.86
C LEU A 171 -9.02 -6.57 8.05
N LEU A 172 -9.70 -6.75 9.20
CA LEU A 172 -9.33 -6.08 10.44
C LEU A 172 -7.90 -6.44 10.87
N LEU A 173 -7.59 -7.74 10.88
CA LEU A 173 -6.28 -8.24 11.24
C LEU A 173 -5.20 -7.77 10.26
N ALA A 174 -5.53 -7.71 8.96
CA ALA A 174 -4.63 -7.14 7.96
C ALA A 174 -4.28 -5.68 8.27
N PHE A 175 -5.28 -4.82 8.51
CA PHE A 175 -5.03 -3.41 8.81
C PHE A 175 -4.32 -3.22 10.14
N PHE A 176 -4.53 -4.10 11.12
CA PHE A 176 -3.78 -4.09 12.37
C PHE A 176 -2.29 -4.33 12.13
N PHE A 177 -1.93 -5.37 11.36
CA PHE A 177 -0.52 -5.64 11.02
C PHE A 177 0.10 -4.55 10.14
N LEU A 178 -0.64 -4.04 9.16
CA LEU A 178 -0.16 -2.92 8.33
C LEU A 178 0.05 -1.64 9.14
N PHE A 179 -0.78 -1.38 10.16
CA PHE A 179 -0.59 -0.27 11.08
C PHE A 179 0.69 -0.46 11.91
N LEU A 180 0.88 -1.64 12.52
CA LEU A 180 2.12 -1.94 13.27
C LEU A 180 3.36 -1.78 12.40
N GLY A 181 3.34 -2.29 11.18
CA GLY A 181 4.46 -2.12 10.25
C GLY A 181 4.72 -0.64 9.90
N SER A 182 3.67 0.19 9.76
CA SER A 182 3.82 1.63 9.50
C SER A 182 4.48 2.36 10.68
N VAL A 183 4.15 1.95 11.92
CA VAL A 183 4.78 2.47 13.14
C VAL A 183 6.25 2.06 13.20
N ASP A 184 6.56 0.78 12.95
CA ASP A 184 7.94 0.30 12.90
C ASP A 184 8.77 1.02 11.81
N PHE A 185 8.19 1.28 10.64
CA PHE A 185 8.88 2.08 9.61
C PHE A 185 9.17 3.52 10.07
N THR A 186 8.30 4.12 10.89
CA THR A 186 8.60 5.43 11.51
C THR A 186 9.78 5.33 12.48
N LEU A 187 9.83 4.26 13.28
CA LEU A 187 10.92 4.00 14.23
C LEU A 187 12.23 3.54 13.56
N SER A 188 12.20 3.13 12.30
CA SER A 188 13.38 2.70 11.54
C SER A 188 14.43 3.80 11.36
N ALA A 189 14.05 5.07 11.53
CA ALA A 189 14.96 6.20 11.58
C ALA A 189 15.93 6.13 12.78
N VAL A 190 15.55 5.44 13.86
CA VAL A 190 16.36 5.28 15.08
C VAL A 190 17.10 3.95 15.08
N ASN A 191 16.47 2.86 14.64
CA ASN A 191 17.07 1.53 14.65
C ASN A 191 16.64 0.70 13.43
N HIS A 192 17.63 0.18 12.70
CA HIS A 192 17.47 -0.63 11.49
C HIS A 192 16.66 -1.91 11.68
N VAL A 193 16.61 -2.46 12.90
CA VAL A 193 15.81 -3.66 13.20
C VAL A 193 14.33 -3.43 12.91
N HIS A 194 13.82 -2.24 13.22
CA HIS A 194 12.42 -1.90 12.94
C HIS A 194 12.09 -1.90 11.45
N TYR A 195 13.06 -1.64 10.57
CA TYR A 195 12.84 -1.75 9.12
C TYR A 195 12.48 -3.19 8.70
N VAL A 196 13.20 -4.17 9.25
CA VAL A 196 12.97 -5.59 8.97
C VAL A 196 11.64 -6.05 9.57
N VAL A 197 11.37 -5.68 10.83
CA VAL A 197 10.13 -6.02 11.52
C VAL A 197 8.92 -5.43 10.78
N GLY A 198 9.02 -4.19 10.31
CA GLY A 198 7.98 -3.53 9.52
C GLY A 198 7.63 -4.30 8.24
N HIS A 199 8.64 -4.79 7.52
CA HIS A 199 8.44 -5.65 6.34
C HIS A 199 7.74 -6.96 6.68
N VAL A 200 8.09 -7.61 7.80
CA VAL A 200 7.44 -8.84 8.24
C VAL A 200 5.97 -8.58 8.56
N PHE A 201 5.65 -7.49 9.26
CA PHE A 201 4.27 -7.12 9.52
C PHE A 201 3.49 -6.78 8.24
N TYR A 202 4.11 -6.10 7.28
CA TYR A 202 3.48 -5.85 5.97
C TYR A 202 3.20 -7.14 5.22
N LEU A 203 4.12 -8.10 5.24
CA LEU A 203 3.92 -9.40 4.62
C LEU A 203 2.74 -10.16 5.23
N ILE A 204 2.64 -10.17 6.56
CA ILE A 204 1.51 -10.79 7.26
C ILE A 204 0.20 -10.06 6.89
N GLY A 205 0.20 -8.73 6.92
CA GLY A 205 -0.95 -7.90 6.58
C GLY A 205 -1.45 -8.11 5.15
N TYR A 206 -0.55 -8.04 4.17
CA TYR A 206 -0.88 -8.32 2.76
C TYR A 206 -1.28 -9.78 2.54
N GLY A 207 -0.71 -10.73 3.28
CA GLY A 207 -1.14 -12.12 3.29
C GLY A 207 -2.61 -12.26 3.68
N PHE A 208 -3.05 -11.55 4.73
CA PHE A 208 -4.46 -11.54 5.14
C PHE A 208 -5.37 -10.87 4.11
N ILE A 209 -4.94 -9.77 3.48
CA ILE A 209 -5.70 -9.15 2.37
C ILE A 209 -5.85 -10.14 1.22
N LEU A 210 -4.79 -10.84 0.84
CA LEU A 210 -4.79 -11.81 -0.25
C LEU A 210 -5.71 -13.01 0.06
N VAL A 211 -5.63 -13.57 1.27
CA VAL A 211 -6.53 -14.65 1.71
C VAL A 211 -7.97 -14.17 1.66
N ASN A 212 -8.24 -12.96 2.16
CA ASN A 212 -9.58 -12.41 2.13
C ASN A 212 -10.11 -12.26 0.71
N PHE A 213 -9.26 -11.76 -0.18
CA PHE A 213 -9.53 -11.62 -1.60
C PHE A 213 -9.88 -12.96 -2.26
N VAL A 214 -9.10 -14.02 -2.00
CA VAL A 214 -9.36 -15.38 -2.53
C VAL A 214 -10.69 -15.95 -2.00
N VAL A 215 -11.01 -15.72 -0.72
CA VAL A 215 -12.28 -16.17 -0.14
C VAL A 215 -13.47 -15.45 -0.78
N MET A 216 -13.37 -14.14 -1.01
CA MET A 216 -14.42 -13.35 -1.66
C MET A 216 -14.63 -13.71 -3.14
N LEU A 217 -13.60 -14.22 -3.83
CA LEU A 217 -13.69 -14.62 -5.25
C LEU A 217 -14.50 -15.90 -5.49
N LYS A 218 -14.51 -16.82 -4.51
CA LYS A 218 -15.05 -18.18 -4.67
C LYS A 218 -16.54 -18.22 -5.06
N PRO A 219 -17.44 -17.36 -4.53
CA PRO A 219 -18.85 -17.38 -4.91
C PRO A 219 -19.11 -16.86 -6.33
N ILE A 220 -18.40 -15.82 -6.79
CA ILE A 220 -18.61 -15.22 -8.11
C ILE A 220 -18.34 -16.25 -9.22
N ARG A 221 -17.21 -16.96 -9.12
CA ARG A 221 -16.85 -18.01 -10.08
C ARG A 221 -17.88 -19.14 -10.15
N ARG A 222 -18.49 -19.50 -9.03
CA ARG A 222 -19.55 -20.53 -8.98
C ARG A 222 -20.88 -20.07 -9.61
N GLY A 223 -21.14 -18.76 -9.62
CA GLY A 223 -22.33 -18.19 -10.25
C GLY A 223 -22.28 -18.31 -11.77
N ASP A 224 -21.13 -18.03 -12.38
CA ASP A 224 -20.93 -18.11 -13.83
C ASP A 224 -21.05 -19.54 -14.36
N GLU A 225 -20.48 -20.52 -13.65
CA GLU A 225 -20.58 -21.95 -14.02
C GLU A 225 -22.02 -22.48 -14.01
N ARG A 226 -22.92 -21.92 -13.18
CA ARG A 226 -24.34 -22.30 -13.17
C ARG A 226 -25.08 -21.70 -14.36
N ARG A 227 -24.87 -20.42 -14.65
CA ARG A 227 -25.50 -19.73 -15.80
C ARG A 227 -25.13 -20.39 -17.13
N GLU A 228 -23.88 -20.84 -17.28
CA GLU A 228 -23.45 -21.55 -18.49
C GLU A 228 -24.12 -22.92 -18.65
N LYS A 229 -24.35 -23.65 -17.54
CA LYS A 229 -25.04 -24.94 -17.56
C LYS A 229 -26.51 -24.80 -17.89
N ASP A 230 -27.17 -23.76 -17.38
CA ASP A 230 -28.59 -23.52 -17.63
C ASP A 230 -28.83 -23.07 -19.09
N GLY A 231 -27.99 -22.20 -19.64
CA GLY A 231 -28.07 -21.77 -21.04
C GLY A 231 -27.79 -22.87 -22.08
N LYS A 232 -27.14 -23.98 -21.69
CA LYS A 232 -26.96 -25.17 -22.55
C LYS A 232 -28.16 -26.11 -22.55
N LYS A 233 -29.09 -26.01 -21.60
CA LYS A 233 -30.31 -26.85 -21.56
C LYS A 233 -31.45 -26.30 -22.42
N GLU A 234 -31.41 -25.02 -22.78
CA GLU A 234 -32.44 -24.37 -23.59
C GLU A 234 -32.15 -24.39 -25.11
N ARG A 235 -31.08 -25.06 -25.52
CA ARG A 235 -30.70 -25.28 -26.93
C ARG A 235 -30.79 -26.76 -27.27
#